data_AF-A0A523T5A6-F1
#
_entry.id   AF-A0A523T5A6-F1
#
_cell.length_a   1.000
_cell.length_b   1.000
_cell.length_c   1.000
_cell.angle_alpha   90.00
_cell.angle_beta   90.00
_cell.angle_gamma   90.00
#
_symmetry.space_group_name_H-M   'P 1'
#
loop_
_entity.id
_entity.type
_entity.pdbx_description
1 polymer ?
#
loop_
_entity_poly.entity_id
_entity_poly.type
_entity_poly.pdbx_seq_one_letter_code
_entity_poly.pdbx_strand_id
1 'polypeptide(L)'
;MNKLQNMTEKEVDKVKMLLKKVSGIYRKRIAGARQAFLNKEEYEAIVDAADIEKLAKMLRILGFLTQTKVYLFWKRKLKNEKLP
;
A
#
# COMPACT_ATOMS: atom_id res chain seq x y z
N MET A 1 12.30 -6.67 12.32
CA MET A 1 11.55 -5.60 11.65
C MET A 1 12.51 -4.43 11.34
N ASN A 2 13.74 -4.70 10.87
CA ASN A 2 14.85 -3.73 11.02
C ASN A 2 15.43 -3.27 9.66
N LYS A 3 14.81 -3.68 8.53
CA LYS A 3 15.38 -3.46 7.20
C LYS A 3 15.37 -1.98 6.79
N LEU A 4 14.35 -1.22 7.21
CA LEU A 4 14.30 0.23 6.98
C LEU A 4 15.21 1.03 7.93
N GLN A 5 15.50 0.51 9.13
CA GLN A 5 16.41 1.16 10.09
C GLN A 5 17.87 1.06 9.65
N ASN A 6 18.20 0.05 8.84
CA ASN A 6 19.55 -0.17 8.29
C ASN A 6 19.73 0.40 6.88
N MET A 7 18.72 1.12 6.35
CA MET A 7 18.76 1.71 5.01
C MET A 7 19.42 3.09 5.04
N THR A 8 20.13 3.41 3.97
CA THR A 8 20.63 4.76 3.73
C THR A 8 19.49 5.72 3.41
N GLU A 9 19.68 7.02 3.65
CA GLU A 9 18.64 8.04 3.37
C GLU A 9 18.14 7.98 1.92
N LYS A 10 19.04 7.72 0.96
CA LYS A 10 18.70 7.56 -0.47
C LYS A 10 17.77 6.37 -0.74
N GLU A 11 17.89 5.29 0.03
CA GLU A 11 17.01 4.12 -0.10
C GLU A 11 15.64 4.41 0.51
N VAL A 12 15.59 5.13 1.63
CA VAL A 12 14.34 5.60 2.23
C VAL A 12 13.59 6.55 1.30
N ASP A 13 14.30 7.45 0.61
CA ASP A 13 13.69 8.34 -0.39
C ASP A 13 13.11 7.59 -1.58
N LYS A 14 13.79 6.53 -2.05
CA LYS A 14 13.23 5.63 -3.07
C LYS A 14 11.94 4.97 -2.58
N VAL A 15 11.89 4.53 -1.32
CA VAL A 15 10.67 3.96 -0.73
C VAL A 15 9.55 5.00 -0.69
N LYS A 16 9.83 6.24 -0.27
CA LYS A 16 8.86 7.34 -0.28
C LYS A 16 8.34 7.60 -1.70
N MET A 17 9.22 7.70 -2.70
CA MET A 17 8.82 7.85 -4.10
C MET A 17 7.89 6.73 -4.58
N LEU A 18 8.18 5.48 -4.22
CA LEU A 18 7.35 4.33 -4.60
C LEU A 18 5.97 4.39 -3.93
N LEU A 19 5.92 4.77 -2.65
CA LEU A 19 4.65 4.95 -1.94
C LEU A 19 3.80 6.06 -2.57
N LYS A 20 4.40 7.20 -2.97
CA LYS A 20 3.69 8.29 -3.67
C LYS A 20 3.08 7.85 -5.01
N LYS A 21 3.73 6.92 -5.73
CA LYS A 21 3.21 6.36 -6.99
C LYS A 21 1.98 5.48 -6.80
N VAL A 22 1.69 5.01 -5.59
CA VAL A 22 0.47 4.22 -5.33
C VAL A 22 -0.76 5.09 -5.63
N SER A 23 -1.66 4.58 -6.45
CA SER A 23 -2.81 5.33 -6.96
C SER A 23 -4.14 4.86 -6.35
N GLY A 24 -5.13 5.75 -6.41
CA GLY A 24 -6.54 5.42 -6.18
C GLY A 24 -6.90 5.03 -4.74
N ILE A 25 -7.78 4.03 -4.65
CA ILE A 25 -8.49 3.60 -3.43
C ILE A 25 -7.53 3.15 -2.30
N TYR A 26 -6.30 2.76 -2.66
CA TYR A 26 -5.31 2.27 -1.71
C TYR A 26 -4.63 3.37 -0.90
N ARG A 27 -4.56 4.62 -1.41
CA ARG A 27 -3.90 5.74 -0.70
C ARG A 27 -4.46 5.96 0.70
N LYS A 28 -5.79 5.99 0.82
CA LYS A 28 -6.48 6.16 2.09
C LYS A 28 -6.18 5.01 3.08
N ARG A 29 -6.19 3.78 2.59
CA ARG A 29 -5.93 2.59 3.42
C ARG A 29 -4.49 2.55 3.91
N ILE A 30 -3.55 2.92 3.06
CA ILE A 30 -2.11 2.96 3.39
C ILE A 30 -1.82 4.10 4.37
N ALA A 31 -2.39 5.29 4.14
CA ALA A 31 -2.23 6.43 5.03
C ALA A 31 -2.89 6.24 6.41
N GLY A 32 -3.88 5.33 6.52
CA GLY A 32 -4.68 5.17 7.73
C GLY A 32 -5.50 6.43 8.07
N ALA A 33 -5.74 7.30 7.07
CA ALA A 33 -6.39 8.58 7.26
C ALA A 33 -7.89 8.39 7.57
N ARG A 34 -8.37 9.09 8.60
CA ARG A 34 -9.77 9.05 9.05
C ARG A 34 -10.70 9.93 8.19
N GLN A 35 -10.13 10.78 7.33
CA GLN A 35 -10.85 11.69 6.45
C GLN A 35 -11.67 10.94 5.39
N ALA A 36 -12.82 11.50 5.02
CA ALA A 36 -13.71 10.92 4.01
C ALA A 36 -13.02 10.84 2.63
N PHE A 37 -12.36 11.93 2.23
CA PHE A 37 -11.59 12.08 1.01
C PHE A 37 -10.15 12.43 1.37
N LEU A 38 -9.19 11.81 0.66
CA LEU A 38 -7.78 12.10 0.83
C LEU A 38 -7.24 12.45 -0.56
N ASN A 39 -6.86 13.71 -0.72
CA ASN A 39 -6.34 14.21 -1.99
C ASN A 39 -4.90 13.71 -2.21
N LYS A 40 -4.44 13.79 -3.46
CA LYS A 40 -3.10 13.33 -3.84
C LYS A 40 -2.02 14.10 -3.07
N GLU A 41 -2.14 15.41 -3.01
CA GLU A 41 -1.17 16.31 -2.36
C GLU A 41 -1.08 16.03 -0.85
N GLU A 42 -2.23 15.86 -0.19
CA GLU A 42 -2.30 15.49 1.23
C GLU A 42 -1.64 14.13 1.50
N TYR A 43 -1.87 13.16 0.60
CA TYR A 43 -1.22 11.85 0.70
C TYR A 43 0.30 11.95 0.54
N GLU A 44 0.78 12.71 -0.44
CA GLU A 44 2.21 12.90 -0.65
C GLU A 44 2.87 13.59 0.55
N ALA A 45 2.23 14.60 1.13
CA ALA A 45 2.68 15.26 2.36
C ALA A 45 2.74 14.29 3.56
N ILE A 46 1.74 13.40 3.71
CA ILE A 46 1.76 12.35 4.75
C ILE A 46 2.94 11.39 4.55
N VAL A 47 3.26 11.03 3.31
CA VAL A 47 4.39 10.14 3.00
C VAL A 47 5.73 10.82 3.26
N ASP A 48 5.84 12.12 2.95
CA ASP A 48 7.07 12.89 3.20
C ASP A 48 7.35 13.07 4.69
N ALA A 49 6.31 13.39 5.47
CA ALA A 49 6.37 13.58 6.91
C ALA A 49 6.40 12.25 7.71
N ALA A 50 6.30 11.09 7.05
CA ALA A 50 6.29 9.80 7.74
C ALA A 50 7.70 9.45 8.26
N ASP A 51 7.74 9.03 9.52
CA ASP A 51 8.91 8.40 10.13
C ASP A 51 9.10 6.96 9.63
N ILE A 52 10.24 6.35 10.00
CA ILE A 52 10.63 5.01 9.58
C ILE A 52 9.58 3.96 9.99
N GLU A 53 9.01 4.07 11.20
CA GLU A 53 7.99 3.14 11.68
C GLU A 53 6.69 3.23 10.89
N LYS A 54 6.25 4.46 10.59
CA LYS A 54 5.04 4.72 9.82
C LYS A 54 5.22 4.27 8.37
N LEU A 55 6.39 4.47 7.77
CA LEU A 55 6.74 3.91 6.46
C LEU A 55 6.71 2.38 6.47
N ALA A 56 7.24 1.73 7.51
CA ALA A 56 7.17 0.27 7.66
C ALA A 56 5.72 -0.22 7.73
N LYS A 57 4.87 0.48 8.48
CA LYS A 57 3.44 0.18 8.59
C LYS A 57 2.70 0.36 7.26
N MET A 58 2.99 1.44 6.53
CA MET A 58 2.46 1.68 5.19
C MET A 58 2.81 0.54 4.23
N LEU A 59 4.08 0.10 4.22
CA LEU A 59 4.53 -1.02 3.39
C LEU A 59 3.86 -2.34 3.78
N ARG A 60 3.66 -2.60 5.07
CA ARG A 60 2.94 -3.79 5.55
C ARG A 60 1.50 -3.81 5.04
N ILE A 61 0.80 -2.68 5.13
CA ILE A 61 -0.57 -2.54 4.62
C ILE A 61 -0.59 -2.73 3.11
N LEU A 62 0.34 -2.10 2.39
CA LEU A 62 0.46 -2.27 0.94
C LEU A 62 0.65 -3.74 0.56
N GLY A 63 1.58 -4.45 1.22
CA GLY A 63 1.81 -5.88 0.98
C GLY A 63 0.55 -6.73 1.17
N PHE A 64 -0.21 -6.45 2.24
CA PHE A 64 -1.50 -7.11 2.48
C PHE A 64 -2.55 -6.79 1.41
N LEU A 65 -2.58 -5.55 0.92
CA LEU A 65 -3.53 -5.12 -0.13
C LEU A 65 -3.18 -5.71 -1.50
N THR A 66 -1.89 -5.89 -1.80
CA THR A 66 -1.41 -6.51 -3.04
C THR A 66 -1.58 -8.03 -3.05
N GLN A 67 -1.80 -8.65 -1.89
CA GLN A 67 -1.93 -10.10 -1.80
C GLN A 67 -3.20 -10.57 -2.54
N THR A 68 -3.02 -11.51 -3.46
CA THR A 68 -4.13 -12.13 -4.19
C THR A 68 -5.05 -12.85 -3.23
N LYS A 69 -6.34 -12.50 -3.26
CA LYS A 69 -7.33 -13.08 -2.37
C LYS A 69 -7.81 -14.43 -2.89
N VAL A 70 -7.76 -15.47 -2.06
CA VAL A 70 -8.04 -16.88 -2.43
C VAL A 70 -9.44 -17.05 -3.06
N TYR A 71 -10.44 -16.30 -2.60
CA TYR A 71 -11.78 -16.36 -3.16
C TYR A 71 -11.86 -15.97 -4.65
N LEU A 72 -10.89 -15.21 -5.17
CA LEU A 72 -10.83 -14.88 -6.58
C LEU A 72 -10.50 -16.12 -7.42
N PHE A 73 -9.72 -17.06 -6.89
CA PHE A 73 -9.48 -18.36 -7.53
C PHE A 73 -10.73 -19.24 -7.49
N TRP A 74 -11.43 -19.29 -6.34
CA TRP A 74 -12.66 -20.08 -6.21
C TRP A 74 -13.79 -19.57 -7.10
N LYS A 75 -13.96 -18.25 -7.21
CA LYS A 75 -14.94 -17.65 -8.13
C LYS A 75 -14.63 -17.93 -9.60
N ARG A 76 -13.34 -18.03 -9.96
CA ARG A 76 -12.92 -18.39 -11.31
C ARG A 76 -13.25 -19.86 -11.63
N LYS A 77 -13.06 -20.76 -10.68
CA LYS A 77 -13.45 -22.18 -10.83
C LYS A 77 -14.97 -22.34 -11.03
N LEU A 78 -15.78 -21.67 -10.21
CA LEU A 78 -17.25 -21.70 -10.32
C LEU A 78 -17.80 -21.08 -11.62
N LYS A 79 -17.06 -20.15 -12.25
CA LYS A 79 -17.41 -19.65 -13.59
C LYS A 79 -17.08 -20.64 -14.69
N ASN A 80 -16.01 -21.41 -14.54
CA ASN A 80 -15.56 -22.38 -15.53
C ASN A 80 -16.37 -23.69 -15.50
N GLU A 81 -16.98 -24.05 -14.36
CA GLU A 81 -17.91 -25.20 -14.23
C GLU A 81 -19.34 -24.90 -14.75
N LYS A 82 -19.65 -23.65 -15.09
CA LYS A 82 -20.96 -23.22 -15.61
C LYS A 82 -21.03 -23.05 -17.13
N LEU A 83 -20.01 -23.52 -17.85
CA LEU A 83 -20.05 -23.64 -19.31
C LEU A 83 -20.17 -25.13 -19.65
N PRO A 84 -21.21 -25.55 -20.41
CA PRO A 84 -21.26 -26.89 -20.99
C PRO A 84 -20.12 -27.11 -22.00
#